data_AF-A0A7U9WZ01-F1
#
_entry.id   AF-A0A7U9WZ01-F1
#
_cell.length_a   1.000
_cell.length_b   1.000
_cell.length_c   1.000
_cell.angle_alpha   90.00
_cell.angle_beta   90.00
_cell.angle_gamma   90.00
#
_symmetry.space_group_name_H-M   'P 1'
#
loop_
_entity.id
_entity.type
_entity.pdbx_description
1 polymer ?
#
loop_
_entity_poly.entity_id
_entity_poly.type
_entity_poly.pdbx_seq_one_letter_code
_entity_poly.pdbx_strand_id
1 'polypeptide(L)'
;MWDSLESVWKAADADEQCDAYVIPIPYYNKNPDGSFREMHYEGNQYPEYVPITSYEDYDFENRKPDIIYIHNPYDNVNLVTSVHPFFFSANLKKFTDKLVYIPYFVLGEIKPDEDDKIQSMKHFCTVPGVFNADKVIVQSEDMKQVYIKVLLEATNNYTEEARKYWEEKILGLGSPKIDKVVATKREDIKVPEDWLRIIQKPDGSWKKIIFYNTSVAGLLQYNEKMLVKMKYVFNILKENREEIALLWRPHPLIKATVESMRPQLWKEYDQIVKKYREEGWGIYDDTADVDRAIMISDAYYGDGSSVVQLYQQTGKPIMMQNVEIIK
;
A
#
# COMPACT_ATOMS: atom_id res chain seq x y z
N MET A 1 2.43 -5.45 4.41
CA MET A 1 2.40 -3.96 4.57
C MET A 1 3.40 -3.49 5.62
N TRP A 2 4.52 -4.19 5.80
CA TRP A 2 5.51 -3.91 6.85
C TRP A 2 6.18 -2.54 6.68
N ASP A 3 6.40 -2.14 5.43
CA ASP A 3 6.90 -0.84 5.01
C ASP A 3 6.11 0.37 5.57
N SER A 4 4.91 0.17 6.13
CA SER A 4 4.15 1.21 6.81
C SER A 4 4.62 1.55 8.23
N LEU A 5 5.49 0.73 8.83
CA LEU A 5 6.06 0.96 10.17
C LEU A 5 7.59 0.78 10.21
N GLU A 6 8.21 0.37 9.10
CA GLU A 6 9.63 -0.04 9.07
C GLU A 6 10.59 1.05 9.55
N SER A 7 10.44 2.31 9.11
CA SER A 7 11.34 3.39 9.53
C SER A 7 11.19 3.73 11.02
N VAL A 8 9.98 3.63 11.55
CA VAL A 8 9.69 3.80 12.99
C VAL A 8 10.31 2.67 13.80
N TRP A 9 10.13 1.42 13.37
CA TRP A 9 10.74 0.27 14.04
C TRP A 9 12.27 0.36 14.01
N LYS A 10 12.88 0.69 12.87
CA LYS A 10 14.35 0.86 12.79
C LYS A 10 14.88 1.92 13.74
N ALA A 11 14.15 3.02 13.91
CA ALA A 11 14.53 4.07 14.87
C ALA A 11 14.43 3.58 16.32
N ALA A 12 13.39 2.81 16.65
CA ALA A 12 13.21 2.20 17.97
C ALA A 12 14.26 1.11 18.26
N ASP A 13 14.51 0.21 17.30
CA ASP A 13 15.49 -0.88 17.41
C ASP A 13 16.93 -0.39 17.56
N ALA A 14 17.24 0.80 17.02
CA ALA A 14 18.55 1.44 17.18
C ALA A 14 18.74 2.16 18.53
N ASP A 15 17.69 2.35 19.31
CA ASP A 15 17.74 3.00 20.62
C ASP A 15 18.01 1.96 21.72
N GLU A 16 19.17 2.05 22.37
CA GLU A 16 19.57 1.12 23.45
C GLU A 16 18.62 1.15 24.68
N GLN A 17 17.76 2.18 24.79
CA GLN A 17 16.77 2.29 25.86
C GLN A 17 15.38 1.78 25.45
N CYS A 18 15.23 1.25 24.22
CA CYS A 18 13.95 0.78 23.70
C CYS A 18 13.98 -0.73 23.42
N ASP A 19 13.08 -1.47 24.07
CA ASP A 19 12.79 -2.85 23.70
C ASP A 19 11.72 -2.89 22.59
N ALA A 20 12.16 -2.89 21.33
CA ALA A 20 11.28 -2.89 20.17
C ALA A 20 10.78 -4.30 19.80
N TYR A 21 9.46 -4.50 19.77
CA TYR A 21 8.83 -5.76 19.35
C TYR A 21 8.01 -5.59 18.08
N VAL A 22 8.15 -6.53 17.14
CA VAL A 22 7.32 -6.63 15.95
C VAL A 22 6.37 -7.80 16.11
N ILE A 23 5.07 -7.50 16.18
CA ILE A 23 4.02 -8.50 16.41
C ILE A 23 3.06 -8.49 15.21
N PRO A 24 3.31 -9.32 14.17
CA PRO A 24 2.32 -9.59 13.14
C PRO A 24 1.08 -10.19 13.79
N ILE A 25 -0.10 -9.70 13.41
CA ILE A 25 -1.39 -10.16 13.96
C ILE A 25 -2.24 -10.83 12.88
N PRO A 26 -3.07 -11.81 13.23
CA PRO A 26 -3.97 -12.45 12.29
C PRO A 26 -5.12 -11.52 11.89
N TYR A 27 -5.63 -11.71 10.68
CA TYR A 27 -6.85 -11.07 10.20
C TYR A 27 -7.77 -12.06 9.48
N TYR A 28 -9.02 -11.70 9.33
CA TYR A 28 -10.07 -12.54 8.77
C TYR A 28 -10.69 -11.87 7.55
N ASN A 29 -11.01 -12.67 6.52
CA ASN A 29 -12.02 -12.29 5.53
C ASN A 29 -13.41 -12.25 6.21
N LYS A 30 -14.25 -11.29 5.83
CA LYS A 30 -15.64 -11.17 6.31
C LYS A 30 -16.64 -11.67 5.28
N ASN A 31 -17.69 -12.33 5.75
CA ASN A 31 -18.90 -12.60 4.98
C ASN A 31 -19.77 -11.33 4.86
N PRO A 32 -20.75 -11.28 3.93
CA PRO A 32 -21.68 -10.16 3.82
C PRO A 32 -22.48 -9.86 5.10
N ASP A 33 -22.68 -10.85 5.98
CA ASP A 33 -23.33 -10.70 7.29
C ASP A 33 -22.37 -10.22 8.39
N GLY A 34 -21.09 -9.99 8.07
CA GLY A 34 -20.06 -9.53 8.98
C GLY A 34 -19.33 -10.62 9.76
N SER A 35 -19.75 -11.90 9.66
CA SER A 35 -19.08 -13.03 10.32
C SER A 35 -17.70 -13.31 9.72
N PHE A 36 -16.80 -13.89 10.53
CA PHE A 36 -15.46 -14.26 10.08
C PHE A 36 -15.49 -15.52 9.22
N ARG A 37 -14.71 -15.53 8.14
CA ARG A 37 -14.59 -16.65 7.21
C ARG A 37 -13.24 -17.34 7.34
N GLU A 38 -12.22 -16.78 6.68
CA GLU A 38 -10.91 -17.37 6.52
C GLU A 38 -9.89 -16.52 7.26
N MET A 39 -9.09 -17.15 8.12
CA MET A 39 -8.01 -16.50 8.86
C MET A 39 -6.73 -16.49 8.04
N HIS A 40 -6.04 -15.36 8.08
CA HIS A 40 -4.76 -15.12 7.41
C HIS A 40 -3.73 -14.69 8.45
N TYR A 41 -2.52 -15.21 8.31
CA TYR A 41 -1.38 -14.84 9.12
C TYR A 41 -0.14 -14.74 8.24
N GLU A 42 0.49 -13.57 8.23
CA GLU A 42 1.63 -13.25 7.34
C GLU A 42 2.95 -13.07 8.11
N GLY A 43 3.04 -13.57 9.35
CA GLY A 43 4.23 -13.36 10.19
C GLY A 43 5.52 -13.96 9.60
N ASN A 44 5.42 -14.97 8.75
CA ASN A 44 6.54 -15.58 8.03
C ASN A 44 6.91 -14.87 6.70
N GLN A 45 6.21 -13.79 6.35
CA GLN A 45 6.46 -13.02 5.12
C GLN A 45 7.26 -11.74 5.37
N TYR A 46 7.70 -11.52 6.61
CA TYR A 46 8.51 -10.36 6.97
C TYR A 46 9.96 -10.54 6.48
N PRO A 47 10.67 -9.44 6.22
CA PRO A 47 12.09 -9.53 5.86
C PRO A 47 12.92 -10.21 6.95
N GLU A 48 13.96 -10.95 6.57
CA GLU A 48 14.80 -11.73 7.49
C GLU A 48 15.47 -10.90 8.60
N TYR A 49 15.68 -9.60 8.36
CA TYR A 49 16.27 -8.68 9.35
C TYR A 49 15.29 -8.23 10.43
N VAL A 50 14.01 -8.60 10.35
CA VAL A 50 12.98 -8.16 11.30
C VAL A 50 12.70 -9.29 12.29
N PRO A 51 13.06 -9.14 13.57
CA PRO A 51 12.77 -10.14 14.59
C PRO A 51 11.27 -10.14 14.91
N ILE A 52 10.61 -11.24 14.55
CA ILE A 52 9.17 -11.41 14.78
C ILE A 52 8.91 -12.03 16.15
N THR A 53 8.03 -11.38 16.91
CA THR A 53 7.45 -11.92 18.13
C THR A 53 6.05 -12.45 17.83
N SER A 54 5.80 -13.71 18.21
CA SER A 54 4.49 -14.32 18.06
C SER A 54 3.44 -13.54 18.87
N TYR A 55 2.27 -13.30 18.27
CA TYR A 55 1.15 -12.67 18.97
C TYR A 55 0.56 -13.56 20.05
N GLU A 56 0.83 -14.87 20.01
CA GLU A 56 0.39 -15.85 21.01
C GLU A 56 1.30 -15.86 22.25
N ASP A 57 2.57 -15.52 22.08
CA ASP A 57 3.58 -15.55 23.13
C ASP A 57 3.79 -14.19 23.80
N TYR A 58 3.30 -13.10 23.19
CA TYR A 58 3.46 -11.76 23.74
C TYR A 58 2.45 -11.49 24.86
N ASP A 59 2.96 -11.30 26.07
CA ASP A 59 2.16 -11.00 27.26
C ASP A 59 1.77 -9.52 27.34
N PHE A 60 0.67 -9.15 26.70
CA PHE A 60 0.14 -7.78 26.71
C PHE A 60 -0.25 -7.29 28.10
N GLU A 61 -0.70 -8.17 28.99
CA GLU A 61 -1.20 -7.80 30.32
C GLU A 61 -0.07 -7.38 31.26
N ASN A 62 1.04 -8.11 31.23
CA ASN A 62 2.18 -7.85 32.11
C ASN A 62 3.22 -6.92 31.50
N ARG A 63 3.45 -6.97 30.18
CA ARG A 63 4.49 -6.13 29.54
C ARG A 63 4.11 -4.65 29.49
N LYS A 64 2.83 -4.33 29.23
CA LYS A 64 2.30 -2.96 29.15
C LYS A 64 3.24 -1.96 28.43
N PRO A 65 3.47 -2.13 27.12
CA PRO A 65 4.40 -1.27 26.38
C PRO A 65 4.06 0.22 26.52
N ASP A 66 5.07 1.08 26.66
CA ASP A 66 4.88 2.53 26.76
C ASP A 66 4.16 3.10 25.52
N ILE A 67 4.44 2.53 24.34
CA ILE A 67 3.85 2.93 23.08
C ILE A 67 3.50 1.70 22.23
N ILE A 68 2.29 1.66 21.68
CA ILE A 68 1.90 0.70 20.64
C ILE A 68 1.67 1.46 19.33
N TYR A 69 2.30 0.99 18.25
CA TYR A 69 2.04 1.48 16.90
C TYR A 69 1.11 0.52 16.16
N ILE A 70 0.05 1.05 15.55
CA ILE A 70 -0.86 0.30 14.68
C ILE A 70 -0.92 0.95 13.30
N HIS A 71 -1.11 0.12 12.27
CA HIS A 71 -1.33 0.61 10.92
C HIS A 71 -2.74 0.35 10.38
N ASN A 72 -3.47 -0.65 10.90
CA ASN A 72 -4.85 -0.93 10.48
C ASN A 72 -5.83 -0.28 11.48
N PRO A 73 -6.65 0.71 11.07
CA PRO A 73 -7.46 1.50 12.00
C PRO A 73 -8.93 1.06 12.07
N TYR A 74 -9.33 -0.01 11.38
CA TYR A 74 -10.75 -0.23 11.09
C TYR A 74 -11.50 -0.99 12.17
N ASP A 75 -10.83 -1.61 13.14
CA ASP A 75 -11.43 -2.53 14.09
C ASP A 75 -12.44 -3.48 13.38
N ASN A 76 -13.72 -3.41 13.73
CA ASN A 76 -14.80 -4.21 13.13
C ASN A 76 -15.55 -3.53 11.97
N VAL A 77 -15.25 -2.26 11.63
CA VAL A 77 -16.06 -1.46 10.69
C VAL A 77 -15.69 -1.67 9.22
N ASN A 78 -14.52 -2.26 8.93
CA ASN A 78 -14.20 -2.63 7.55
C ASN A 78 -15.16 -3.73 7.07
N LEU A 79 -15.62 -3.63 5.82
CA LEU A 79 -16.60 -4.53 5.22
C LEU A 79 -15.97 -5.84 4.75
N VAL A 80 -14.68 -5.83 4.40
CA VAL A 80 -14.02 -6.96 3.71
C VAL A 80 -13.15 -7.78 4.64
N THR A 81 -12.41 -7.14 5.55
CA THR A 81 -11.52 -7.82 6.48
C THR A 81 -11.62 -7.23 7.89
N SER A 82 -11.23 -8.01 8.89
CA SER A 82 -11.12 -7.57 10.29
C SER A 82 -9.89 -8.21 10.92
N VAL A 83 -9.14 -7.46 11.72
CA VAL A 83 -8.15 -8.07 12.63
C VAL A 83 -8.87 -8.87 13.71
N HIS A 84 -8.15 -9.77 14.40
CA HIS A 84 -8.73 -10.45 15.55
C HIS A 84 -9.20 -9.44 16.61
N PRO A 85 -10.41 -9.56 17.21
CA PRO A 85 -11.01 -8.55 18.08
C PRO A 85 -10.16 -8.11 19.28
N PHE A 86 -9.30 -9.00 19.77
CA PHE A 86 -8.31 -8.66 20.79
C PHE A 86 -7.44 -7.44 20.39
N PHE A 87 -7.06 -7.34 19.11
CA PHE A 87 -6.21 -6.27 18.57
C PHE A 87 -6.99 -5.05 18.07
N PHE A 88 -8.28 -4.93 18.38
CA PHE A 88 -8.99 -3.67 18.10
C PHE A 88 -8.33 -2.53 18.86
N SER A 89 -8.28 -1.36 18.23
CA SER A 89 -7.69 -0.15 18.80
C SER A 89 -8.30 0.24 20.14
N ALA A 90 -9.61 -0.01 20.32
CA ALA A 90 -10.32 0.17 21.60
C ALA A 90 -9.83 -0.77 22.73
N ASN A 91 -9.25 -1.92 22.38
CA ASN A 91 -8.68 -2.87 23.33
C ASN A 91 -7.18 -2.60 23.54
N LEU A 92 -6.42 -2.38 22.47
CA LEU A 92 -4.98 -2.13 22.54
C LEU A 92 -4.63 -0.92 23.40
N LYS A 93 -5.43 0.16 23.35
CA LYS A 93 -5.22 1.35 24.19
C LYS A 93 -5.31 1.11 25.70
N LYS A 94 -5.77 -0.08 26.15
CA LYS A 94 -5.82 -0.47 27.56
C LYS A 94 -4.49 -1.06 28.06
N PHE A 95 -3.62 -1.45 27.14
CA PHE A 95 -2.34 -2.10 27.41
C PHE A 95 -1.14 -1.18 27.18
N THR A 96 -1.36 0.11 26.92
CA THR A 96 -0.28 1.06 26.63
C THR A 96 -0.61 2.44 27.14
N ASP A 97 0.42 3.22 27.46
CA ASP A 97 0.27 4.64 27.78
C ASP A 97 0.02 5.49 26.53
N LYS A 98 0.40 5.00 25.35
CA LYS A 98 0.24 5.72 24.09
C LYS A 98 -0.01 4.80 22.90
N LEU A 99 -1.21 4.87 22.34
CA LEU A 99 -1.53 4.25 21.07
C LEU A 99 -1.27 5.23 19.92
N VAL A 100 -0.45 4.85 18.94
CA VAL A 100 -0.12 5.66 17.76
C VAL A 100 -0.63 4.96 16.51
N TYR A 101 -1.39 5.68 15.70
CA TYR A 101 -1.87 5.21 14.40
C TYR A 101 -1.06 5.84 13.26
N ILE A 102 -0.55 5.01 12.35
CA ILE A 102 0.12 5.43 11.11
C ILE A 102 -0.55 4.71 9.93
N PRO A 103 -1.22 5.40 8.99
CA PRO A 103 -1.89 4.76 7.87
C PRO A 103 -0.96 3.85 7.05
N TYR A 104 -1.43 2.64 6.71
CA TYR A 104 -0.71 1.75 5.80
C TYR A 104 -0.80 2.16 4.32
N PHE A 105 -1.33 3.33 4.01
CA PHE A 105 -1.49 3.82 2.65
C PHE A 105 -1.05 5.27 2.55
N VAL A 106 -0.79 5.70 1.32
CA VAL A 106 -0.56 7.10 0.95
C VAL A 106 -1.58 7.50 -0.11
N LEU A 107 -2.04 8.74 -0.05
CA LEU A 107 -2.95 9.34 -1.02
C LEU A 107 -2.20 10.36 -1.87
N GLY A 108 -2.81 10.77 -2.98
CA GLY A 108 -2.39 12.01 -3.62
C GLY A 108 -2.57 13.16 -2.65
N GLU A 109 -1.69 14.16 -2.74
CA GLU A 109 -1.76 15.32 -1.86
C GLU A 109 -3.11 16.03 -2.03
N ILE A 110 -3.78 16.31 -0.92
CA ILE A 110 -5.09 16.97 -0.87
C ILE A 110 -4.92 18.23 -0.04
N LYS A 111 -5.19 19.37 -0.66
CA LYS A 111 -5.14 20.65 0.04
C LYS A 111 -6.42 20.87 0.86
N PRO A 112 -6.36 21.66 1.95
CA PRO A 112 -7.51 21.90 2.82
C PRO A 112 -8.73 22.58 2.15
N ASP A 113 -8.52 23.21 0.98
CA ASP A 113 -9.52 23.89 0.17
C ASP A 113 -10.12 23.02 -0.96
N GLU A 114 -9.67 21.76 -1.12
CA GLU A 114 -10.15 20.84 -2.16
C GLU A 114 -11.34 19.98 -1.68
N ASP A 115 -12.47 20.62 -1.40
CA ASP A 115 -13.66 19.98 -0.78
C ASP A 115 -14.09 18.68 -1.46
N ASP A 116 -14.14 18.62 -2.79
CA ASP A 116 -14.53 17.41 -3.54
C ASP A 116 -13.58 16.23 -3.26
N LYS A 117 -12.27 16.49 -3.17
CA LYS A 117 -11.27 15.46 -2.84
C LYS A 117 -11.39 15.04 -1.38
N ILE A 118 -11.63 16.00 -0.48
CA ILE A 118 -11.83 15.73 0.95
C ILE A 118 -13.04 14.81 1.15
N GLN A 119 -14.16 15.07 0.47
CA GLN A 119 -15.34 14.21 0.56
C GLN A 119 -15.05 12.76 0.13
N SER A 120 -14.22 12.57 -0.90
CA SER A 120 -13.86 11.23 -1.38
C SER A 120 -13.05 10.40 -0.38
N MET A 121 -12.28 11.05 0.51
CA MET A 121 -11.37 10.39 1.46
C MET A 121 -11.84 10.44 2.92
N LYS A 122 -12.91 11.17 3.22
CA LYS A 122 -13.47 11.37 4.58
C LYS A 122 -13.60 10.08 5.39
N HIS A 123 -13.98 8.99 4.74
CA HIS A 123 -14.14 7.67 5.35
C HIS A 123 -12.84 7.10 5.96
N PHE A 124 -11.65 7.56 5.54
CA PHE A 124 -10.36 7.21 6.16
C PHE A 124 -10.06 7.99 7.43
N CYS A 125 -10.66 9.16 7.61
CA CYS A 125 -10.45 10.02 8.77
C CYS A 125 -11.33 9.61 9.95
N THR A 126 -12.50 9.01 9.68
CA THR A 126 -13.54 8.73 10.69
C THR A 126 -13.57 7.27 11.13
N VAL A 127 -12.43 6.58 11.11
CA VAL A 127 -12.29 5.17 11.51
C VAL A 127 -11.96 5.03 13.00
N PRO A 128 -12.30 3.92 13.66
CA PRO A 128 -12.08 3.71 15.10
C PRO A 128 -10.66 4.01 15.56
N GLY A 129 -9.64 3.56 14.82
CA GLY A 129 -8.23 3.79 15.15
C GLY A 129 -7.84 5.26 15.23
N VAL A 130 -8.46 6.13 14.41
CA VAL A 130 -8.23 7.58 14.48
C VAL A 130 -8.80 8.16 15.77
N PHE A 131 -9.98 7.71 16.19
CA PHE A 131 -10.59 8.17 17.46
C PHE A 131 -9.89 7.60 18.68
N ASN A 132 -9.49 6.33 18.65
CA ASN A 132 -8.95 5.61 19.80
C ASN A 132 -7.48 5.91 20.08
N ALA A 133 -6.68 6.21 19.05
CA ALA A 133 -5.26 6.52 19.21
C ALA A 133 -5.02 7.84 19.93
N ASP A 134 -3.91 7.95 20.64
CA ASP A 134 -3.45 9.18 21.28
C ASP A 134 -2.76 10.11 20.29
N LYS A 135 -2.09 9.53 19.27
CA LYS A 135 -1.52 10.25 18.12
C LYS A 135 -1.87 9.58 16.81
N VAL A 136 -2.07 10.39 15.77
CA VAL A 136 -2.21 9.93 14.38
C VAL A 136 -1.18 10.65 13.54
N ILE A 137 -0.34 9.90 12.83
CA ILE A 137 0.69 10.46 11.95
C ILE A 137 0.23 10.30 10.49
N VAL A 138 0.11 11.41 9.77
CA VAL A 138 -0.31 11.46 8.37
C VAL A 138 0.79 12.04 7.47
N GLN A 139 0.65 11.82 6.16
CA GLN A 139 1.72 12.01 5.17
C GLN A 139 2.26 13.44 5.01
N SER A 140 1.55 14.46 5.48
CA SER A 140 1.89 15.86 5.25
C SER A 140 1.13 16.81 6.20
N GLU A 141 1.56 18.07 6.26
CA GLU A 141 0.85 19.12 6.99
C GLU A 141 -0.53 19.42 6.35
N ASP A 142 -0.62 19.47 5.02
CA ASP A 142 -1.92 19.67 4.33
C ASP A 142 -2.91 18.54 4.69
N MET A 143 -2.43 17.28 4.71
CA MET A 143 -3.24 16.14 5.13
C MET A 143 -3.65 16.23 6.61
N LYS A 144 -2.76 16.73 7.50
CA LYS A 144 -3.13 17.00 8.90
C LYS A 144 -4.29 17.98 8.98
N GLN A 145 -4.24 19.07 8.23
CA GLN A 145 -5.31 20.07 8.21
C GLN A 145 -6.62 19.50 7.63
N VAL A 146 -6.53 18.65 6.61
CA VAL A 146 -7.70 17.91 6.06
C VAL A 146 -8.32 17.00 7.12
N TYR A 147 -7.52 16.20 7.83
CA TYR A 147 -8.00 15.32 8.91
C TYR A 147 -8.69 16.13 10.01
N ILE A 148 -8.09 17.24 10.46
CA ILE A 148 -8.68 18.12 11.48
C ILE A 148 -10.04 18.66 11.02
N LYS A 149 -10.12 19.18 9.78
CA LYS A 149 -11.38 19.68 9.19
C LYS A 149 -12.47 18.61 9.18
N VAL A 150 -12.14 17.39 8.72
CA VAL A 150 -13.08 16.27 8.67
C VAL A 150 -13.54 15.83 10.07
N LEU A 151 -12.64 15.84 11.06
CA LEU A 151 -12.94 15.40 12.43
C LEU A 151 -13.80 16.40 13.20
N LEU A 152 -13.57 17.71 13.02
CA LEU A 152 -14.45 18.76 13.56
C LEU A 152 -15.87 18.63 12.99
N GLU A 153 -15.99 18.36 11.69
CA GLU A 153 -17.27 18.14 11.03
C GLU A 153 -17.96 16.86 11.52
N ALA A 154 -17.24 15.74 11.58
CA ALA A 154 -17.78 14.45 12.00
C ALA A 154 -18.24 14.45 13.47
N THR A 155 -17.59 15.24 14.32
CA THR A 155 -17.99 15.41 15.73
C THR A 155 -18.98 16.56 15.95
N ASN A 156 -19.28 17.33 14.91
CA ASN A 156 -20.06 18.56 14.96
C ASN A 156 -19.62 19.49 16.11
N ASN A 157 -18.30 19.60 16.32
CA ASN A 157 -17.71 20.36 17.40
C ASN A 157 -16.59 21.26 16.86
N TYR A 158 -16.86 22.56 16.82
CA TYR A 158 -15.97 23.57 16.23
C TYR A 158 -15.39 24.53 17.28
N THR A 159 -15.39 24.15 18.56
CA THR A 159 -14.79 25.01 19.59
C THR A 159 -13.27 25.06 19.45
N GLU A 160 -12.66 26.08 20.04
CA GLU A 160 -11.20 26.23 20.04
C GLU A 160 -10.52 25.07 20.77
N GLU A 161 -11.12 24.55 21.84
CA GLU A 161 -10.62 23.38 22.57
C GLU A 161 -10.65 22.11 21.72
N ALA A 162 -11.72 21.90 20.94
CA ALA A 162 -11.81 20.77 20.03
C ALA A 162 -10.76 20.86 18.92
N ARG A 163 -10.56 22.05 18.36
CA ARG A 163 -9.50 22.31 17.38
C ARG A 163 -8.12 22.01 17.97
N LYS A 164 -7.80 22.55 19.14
CA LYS A 164 -6.52 22.33 19.82
C LYS A 164 -6.27 20.85 20.10
N TYR A 165 -7.31 20.13 20.56
CA TYR A 165 -7.22 18.68 20.77
C TYR A 165 -6.82 17.94 19.48
N TRP A 166 -7.45 18.25 18.34
CA TRP A 166 -7.11 17.61 17.07
C TRP A 166 -5.75 18.04 16.52
N GLU A 167 -5.35 19.30 16.69
CA GLU A 167 -4.03 19.80 16.30
C GLU A 167 -2.88 19.16 17.09
N GLU A 168 -3.10 18.84 18.37
CA GLU A 168 -2.16 18.08 19.20
C GLU A 168 -2.12 16.61 18.82
N LYS A 169 -3.26 16.03 18.44
CA LYS A 169 -3.40 14.59 18.14
C LYS A 169 -2.92 14.21 16.74
N ILE A 170 -3.25 14.99 15.72
CA ILE A 170 -2.91 14.71 14.32
C ILE A 170 -1.59 15.38 13.97
N LEU A 171 -0.63 14.62 13.45
CA LEU A 171 0.73 15.06 13.13
C LEU A 171 1.04 14.82 11.65
N GLY A 172 1.44 15.86 10.92
CA GLY A 172 1.79 15.78 9.49
C GLY A 172 3.26 15.49 9.25
N LEU A 173 3.78 14.36 9.76
CA LEU A 173 5.22 14.08 9.81
C LEU A 173 5.75 13.24 8.64
N GLY A 174 4.90 12.80 7.72
CA GLY A 174 5.29 11.93 6.62
C GLY A 174 4.72 10.51 6.75
N SER A 175 5.28 9.59 5.97
CA SER A 175 4.85 8.19 5.94
C SER A 175 6.07 7.28 5.83
N PRO A 176 6.17 6.22 6.66
CA PRO A 176 7.22 5.20 6.51
C PRO A 176 7.29 4.55 5.12
N LYS A 177 6.16 4.51 4.39
CA LYS A 177 6.16 4.06 2.99
C LYS A 177 6.95 4.98 2.06
N ILE A 178 6.88 6.30 2.29
CA ILE A 178 7.68 7.28 1.56
C ILE A 178 9.15 7.15 1.98
N ASP A 179 9.41 7.02 3.29
CA ASP A 179 10.77 6.81 3.80
C ASP A 179 11.42 5.59 3.14
N LYS A 180 10.66 4.50 2.99
CA LYS A 180 11.12 3.27 2.33
C LYS A 180 11.57 3.54 0.90
N VAL A 181 10.76 4.24 0.10
CA VAL A 181 11.12 4.57 -1.28
C VAL A 181 12.33 5.49 -1.34
N VAL A 182 12.39 6.53 -0.50
CA VAL A 182 13.48 7.52 -0.49
C VAL A 182 14.80 6.91 -0.02
N ALA A 183 14.76 6.01 0.97
CA ALA A 183 15.95 5.39 1.54
C ALA A 183 16.48 4.24 0.69
N THR A 184 15.63 3.62 -0.15
CA THR A 184 16.05 2.48 -0.97
C THR A 184 16.80 2.96 -2.20
N LYS A 185 17.95 2.35 -2.48
CA LYS A 185 18.70 2.61 -3.72
C LYS A 185 18.58 1.42 -4.66
N ARG A 186 18.70 1.67 -5.96
CA ARG A 186 18.59 0.63 -7.00
C ARG A 186 19.66 -0.45 -6.80
N GLU A 187 20.85 -0.06 -6.33
CA GLU A 187 22.00 -0.93 -6.12
C GLU A 187 21.80 -1.90 -4.95
N ASP A 188 20.93 -1.55 -4.00
CA ASP A 188 20.62 -2.38 -2.83
C ASP A 188 19.53 -3.43 -3.14
N ILE A 189 18.90 -3.35 -4.32
CA ILE A 189 17.82 -4.26 -4.72
C ILE A 189 18.39 -5.55 -5.29
N LYS A 190 18.06 -6.67 -4.65
CA LYS A 190 18.27 -8.00 -5.21
C LYS A 190 17.23 -8.30 -6.30
N VAL A 191 17.67 -8.20 -7.55
CA VAL A 191 16.84 -8.56 -8.72
C VAL A 191 16.90 -10.08 -8.94
N PRO A 192 15.75 -10.77 -9.09
CA PRO A 192 15.71 -12.20 -9.39
C PRO A 192 16.46 -12.54 -10.69
N GLU A 193 17.11 -13.71 -10.74
CA GLU A 193 17.90 -14.14 -11.91
C GLU A 193 17.06 -14.17 -13.20
N ASP A 194 15.83 -14.65 -13.13
CA ASP A 194 14.93 -14.71 -14.29
C ASP A 194 14.58 -13.30 -14.81
N TRP A 195 14.53 -12.29 -13.93
CA TRP A 195 14.33 -10.91 -14.34
C TRP A 195 15.61 -10.33 -14.95
N LEU A 196 16.78 -10.64 -14.40
CA LEU A 196 18.07 -10.22 -14.94
C LEU A 196 18.27 -10.70 -16.38
N ARG A 197 17.86 -11.94 -16.71
CA ARG A 197 17.90 -12.47 -18.09
C ARG A 197 17.10 -11.63 -19.09
N ILE A 198 16.04 -10.96 -18.63
CA ILE A 198 15.19 -10.08 -19.46
C ILE A 198 15.80 -8.68 -19.55
N ILE A 199 16.34 -8.19 -18.44
CA ILE A 199 16.81 -6.81 -18.27
C ILE A 199 18.20 -6.59 -18.87
N GLN A 200 19.14 -7.53 -18.70
CA GLN A 200 20.53 -7.35 -19.08
C GLN A 200 20.71 -7.45 -20.60
N LYS A 201 21.53 -6.56 -21.14
CA LYS A 201 21.99 -6.57 -22.53
C LYS A 201 23.30 -7.37 -22.67
N PRO A 202 23.69 -7.77 -23.89
CA PRO A 202 24.95 -8.49 -24.12
C PRO A 202 26.22 -7.74 -23.66
N ASP A 203 26.17 -6.41 -23.59
CA ASP A 203 27.26 -5.56 -23.11
C ASP A 203 27.30 -5.39 -21.57
N GLY A 204 26.38 -6.06 -20.84
CA GLY A 204 26.26 -6.00 -19.38
C GLY A 204 25.46 -4.80 -18.86
N SER A 205 25.07 -3.86 -19.72
CA SER A 205 24.17 -2.77 -19.35
C SER A 205 22.73 -3.25 -19.21
N TRP A 206 21.86 -2.45 -18.59
CA TRP A 206 20.44 -2.78 -18.46
C TRP A 206 19.62 -2.07 -19.54
N LYS A 207 18.62 -2.77 -20.08
CA LYS A 207 17.51 -2.18 -20.82
C LYS A 207 16.81 -1.12 -19.97
N LYS A 208 16.11 -0.20 -20.63
CA LYS A 208 15.19 0.71 -19.92
C LYS A 208 14.01 -0.09 -19.41
N ILE A 209 13.72 0.00 -18.12
CA ILE A 209 12.65 -0.76 -17.49
C ILE A 209 11.41 0.13 -17.37
N ILE A 210 10.32 -0.28 -18.02
CA ILE A 210 9.02 0.38 -17.91
C ILE A 210 8.17 -0.39 -16.91
N PHE A 211 7.83 0.25 -15.79
CA PHE A 211 6.89 -0.28 -14.83
C PHE A 211 5.47 -0.03 -15.33
N TYR A 212 4.81 -1.09 -15.81
CA TYR A 212 3.41 -1.09 -16.19
C TYR A 212 2.51 -1.57 -15.04
N ASN A 213 1.75 -0.65 -14.45
CA ASN A 213 0.82 -0.95 -13.36
C ASN A 213 -0.63 -0.92 -13.85
N THR A 214 -1.37 -2.02 -13.62
CA THR A 214 -2.78 -2.15 -13.99
C THR A 214 -3.65 -2.35 -12.76
N SER A 215 -4.69 -1.53 -12.62
CA SER A 215 -5.60 -1.47 -11.48
C SER A 215 -6.90 -2.26 -11.70
N VAL A 216 -7.53 -2.67 -10.59
CA VAL A 216 -8.87 -3.28 -10.64
C VAL A 216 -9.90 -2.26 -11.13
N ALA A 217 -9.81 -1.01 -10.67
CA ALA A 217 -10.73 0.06 -11.06
C ALA A 217 -10.69 0.32 -12.58
N GLY A 218 -9.50 0.44 -13.16
CA GLY A 218 -9.34 0.62 -14.61
C GLY A 218 -9.93 -0.54 -15.40
N LEU A 219 -9.67 -1.78 -14.98
CA LEU A 219 -10.24 -2.95 -15.64
C LEU A 219 -11.78 -3.02 -15.54
N LEU A 220 -12.37 -2.70 -14.39
CA LEU A 220 -13.83 -2.69 -14.24
C LEU A 220 -14.52 -1.53 -14.96
N GLN A 221 -13.87 -0.36 -14.99
CA GLN A 221 -14.39 0.82 -15.66
C GLN A 221 -14.44 0.66 -17.17
N TYR A 222 -13.36 0.14 -17.77
CA TYR A 222 -13.20 0.08 -19.22
C TYR A 222 -13.48 -1.31 -19.82
N ASN A 223 -13.67 -2.34 -18.98
CA ASN A 223 -13.99 -3.72 -19.39
C ASN A 223 -13.08 -4.21 -20.53
N GLU A 224 -13.65 -4.67 -21.64
CA GLU A 224 -12.93 -5.25 -22.78
C GLU A 224 -11.94 -4.23 -23.42
N LYS A 225 -12.24 -2.93 -23.37
CA LYS A 225 -11.33 -1.89 -23.88
C LYS A 225 -10.00 -1.90 -23.14
N MET A 226 -10.01 -2.17 -21.83
CA MET A 226 -8.78 -2.28 -21.05
C MET A 226 -7.93 -3.46 -21.54
N LEU A 227 -8.56 -4.59 -21.87
CA LEU A 227 -7.86 -5.77 -22.40
C LEU A 227 -7.24 -5.48 -23.77
N VAL A 228 -7.95 -4.75 -24.64
CA VAL A 228 -7.40 -4.29 -25.92
C VAL A 228 -6.21 -3.37 -25.69
N LYS A 229 -6.33 -2.42 -24.74
CA LYS A 229 -5.24 -1.52 -24.38
C LYS A 229 -4.00 -2.26 -23.87
N MET A 230 -4.17 -3.24 -22.99
CA MET A 230 -3.06 -4.05 -22.49
C MET A 230 -2.34 -4.80 -23.62
N LYS A 231 -3.10 -5.46 -24.52
CA LYS A 231 -2.53 -6.14 -25.70
C LYS A 231 -1.76 -5.17 -26.59
N TYR A 232 -2.28 -3.96 -26.79
CA TYR A 232 -1.61 -2.90 -27.55
C TYR A 232 -0.27 -2.49 -26.93
N VAL A 233 -0.27 -2.21 -25.62
CA VAL A 233 0.94 -1.84 -24.87
C VAL A 233 1.98 -2.97 -24.92
N PHE A 234 1.53 -4.22 -24.79
CA PHE A 234 2.40 -5.38 -24.88
C PHE A 234 3.04 -5.51 -26.26
N ASN A 235 2.28 -5.31 -27.34
CA ASN A 235 2.83 -5.37 -28.69
C ASN A 235 3.92 -4.32 -28.91
N ILE A 236 3.67 -3.06 -28.54
CA ILE A 236 4.66 -1.97 -28.67
C ILE A 236 5.94 -2.29 -27.90
N LEU A 237 5.80 -2.69 -26.64
CA LEU A 237 6.97 -2.95 -25.79
C LEU A 237 7.72 -4.21 -26.21
N LYS A 238 7.02 -5.22 -26.72
CA LYS A 238 7.63 -6.44 -27.26
C LYS A 238 8.42 -6.19 -28.55
N GLU A 239 7.95 -5.28 -29.41
CA GLU A 239 8.68 -4.85 -30.60
C GLU A 239 9.98 -4.12 -30.23
N ASN A 240 10.01 -3.44 -29.08
CA ASN A 240 11.16 -2.70 -28.58
C ASN A 240 11.97 -3.47 -27.51
N ARG A 241 11.77 -4.79 -27.38
CA ARG A 241 12.29 -5.60 -26.26
C ARG A 241 13.82 -5.70 -26.16
N GLU A 242 14.56 -5.33 -27.21
CA GLU A 242 16.03 -5.28 -27.18
C GLU A 242 16.53 -4.08 -26.37
N GLU A 243 15.74 -3.00 -26.33
CA GLU A 243 16.08 -1.75 -25.65
C GLU A 243 15.26 -1.54 -24.37
N ILE A 244 14.08 -2.13 -24.29
CA ILE A 244 13.11 -1.94 -23.21
C ILE A 244 12.74 -3.27 -22.57
N ALA A 245 12.74 -3.32 -21.24
CA ALA A 245 12.14 -4.40 -20.47
C ALA A 245 10.80 -3.93 -19.89
N LEU A 246 9.73 -4.68 -20.15
CA LEU A 246 8.44 -4.43 -19.49
C LEU A 246 8.43 -5.14 -18.14
N LEU A 247 8.17 -4.40 -17.06
CA LEU A 247 7.81 -4.92 -15.76
C LEU A 247 6.32 -4.69 -15.55
N TRP A 248 5.52 -5.72 -15.78
CA TRP A 248 4.08 -5.68 -15.57
C TRP A 248 3.75 -6.19 -14.17
N ARG A 249 3.12 -5.32 -13.37
CA ARG A 249 2.58 -5.66 -12.05
C ARG A 249 1.06 -5.50 -12.09
N PRO A 250 0.28 -6.59 -12.06
CA PRO A 250 -1.15 -6.50 -11.89
C PRO A 250 -1.51 -6.24 -10.42
N HIS A 251 -2.68 -5.66 -10.18
CA HIS A 251 -3.17 -5.48 -8.82
C HIS A 251 -3.36 -6.85 -8.11
N PRO A 252 -2.91 -7.05 -6.85
CA PRO A 252 -2.98 -8.35 -6.17
C PRO A 252 -4.39 -8.95 -6.10
N LEU A 253 -5.40 -8.10 -5.96
CA LEU A 253 -6.82 -8.51 -5.88
C LEU A 253 -7.51 -8.69 -7.23
N ILE A 254 -6.81 -8.51 -8.36
CA ILE A 254 -7.46 -8.50 -9.69
C ILE A 254 -8.21 -9.80 -9.99
N LYS A 255 -7.64 -10.95 -9.61
CA LYS A 255 -8.29 -12.26 -9.79
C LYS A 255 -9.58 -12.34 -8.99
N ALA A 256 -9.49 -12.19 -7.67
CA ALA A 256 -10.63 -12.34 -6.77
C ALA A 256 -11.79 -11.39 -7.13
N THR A 257 -11.48 -10.13 -7.48
CA THR A 257 -12.50 -9.14 -7.82
C THR A 257 -13.11 -9.39 -9.19
N VAL A 258 -12.31 -9.59 -10.24
CA VAL A 258 -12.83 -9.72 -11.61
C VAL A 258 -13.53 -11.05 -11.82
N GLU A 259 -13.02 -12.14 -11.25
CA GLU A 259 -13.66 -13.45 -11.30
C GLU A 259 -15.05 -13.43 -10.66
N SER A 260 -15.22 -12.70 -9.54
CA SER A 260 -16.52 -12.55 -8.89
C SER A 260 -17.47 -11.61 -9.62
N MET A 261 -16.99 -10.47 -10.13
CA MET A 261 -17.87 -9.41 -10.65
C MET A 261 -18.11 -9.49 -12.17
N ARG A 262 -17.14 -10.04 -12.91
CA ARG A 262 -17.13 -10.11 -14.39
C ARG A 262 -16.42 -11.40 -14.86
N PRO A 263 -17.00 -12.60 -14.67
CA PRO A 263 -16.33 -13.87 -14.98
C PRO A 263 -15.86 -14.01 -16.44
N GLN A 264 -16.55 -13.41 -17.40
CA GLN A 264 -16.14 -13.46 -18.82
C GLN A 264 -14.90 -12.59 -19.08
N LEU A 265 -14.83 -11.42 -18.45
CA LEU A 265 -13.66 -10.53 -18.52
C LEU A 265 -12.41 -11.21 -17.92
N TRP A 266 -12.60 -11.96 -16.83
CA TRP A 266 -11.52 -12.73 -16.21
C TRP A 266 -10.91 -13.76 -17.18
N LYS A 267 -11.73 -14.49 -17.95
CA LYS A 267 -11.22 -15.50 -18.90
C LYS A 267 -10.27 -14.88 -19.92
N GLU A 268 -10.62 -13.74 -20.48
CA GLU A 268 -9.77 -13.06 -21.46
C GLU A 268 -8.52 -12.45 -20.79
N TYR A 269 -8.65 -11.89 -19.59
CA TYR A 269 -7.52 -11.38 -18.82
C TYR A 269 -6.51 -12.50 -18.47
N ASP A 270 -7.00 -13.65 -18.00
CA ASP A 270 -6.18 -14.81 -17.65
C ASP A 270 -5.43 -15.37 -18.87
N GLN A 271 -6.04 -15.34 -20.06
CA GLN A 271 -5.35 -15.68 -21.31
C GLN A 271 -4.20 -14.72 -21.63
N ILE A 272 -4.38 -13.41 -21.38
CA ILE A 272 -3.32 -12.42 -21.54
C ILE A 272 -2.16 -12.69 -20.57
N VAL A 273 -2.46 -12.97 -19.30
CA VAL A 273 -1.46 -13.31 -18.27
C VAL A 273 -0.68 -14.55 -18.67
N LYS A 274 -1.37 -15.65 -19.01
CA LYS A 274 -0.74 -16.92 -19.41
C LYS A 274 0.17 -16.72 -20.61
N LYS A 275 -0.32 -16.09 -21.67
CA LYS A 275 0.47 -15.80 -22.87
C LYS A 275 1.71 -14.96 -22.56
N TYR A 276 1.55 -13.91 -21.75
CA TYR A 276 2.68 -13.04 -21.38
C TYR A 276 3.78 -13.80 -20.64
N ARG A 277 3.39 -14.66 -19.68
CA ARG A 277 4.31 -15.50 -18.91
C ARG A 277 4.98 -16.58 -19.77
N GLU A 278 4.21 -17.24 -20.64
CA GLU A 278 4.69 -18.30 -21.54
C GLU A 278 5.70 -17.76 -22.57
N GLU A 279 5.45 -16.57 -23.11
CA GLU A 279 6.36 -15.96 -24.10
C GLU A 279 7.65 -15.40 -23.48
N GLY A 280 7.67 -15.13 -22.16
CA GLY A 280 8.87 -14.83 -21.39
C GLY A 280 9.67 -13.59 -21.79
N TRP A 281 9.08 -12.68 -22.58
CA TRP A 281 9.78 -11.49 -23.10
C TRP A 281 9.77 -10.30 -22.12
N GLY A 282 9.02 -10.41 -21.01
CA GLY A 282 8.89 -9.37 -20.00
C GLY A 282 8.66 -9.95 -18.60
N ILE A 283 8.75 -9.10 -17.59
CA ILE A 283 8.65 -9.45 -16.18
C ILE A 283 7.20 -9.38 -15.73
N TYR A 284 6.68 -10.50 -15.23
CA TYR A 284 5.40 -10.55 -14.51
C TYR A 284 5.69 -10.54 -13.01
N ASP A 285 5.37 -9.43 -12.34
CA ASP A 285 5.60 -9.26 -10.92
C ASP A 285 4.30 -9.47 -10.13
N ASP A 286 4.17 -10.65 -9.51
CA ASP A 286 3.08 -11.01 -8.59
C ASP A 286 3.51 -11.04 -7.12
N THR A 287 4.68 -10.47 -6.82
CA THR A 287 5.23 -10.47 -5.45
C THR A 287 4.63 -9.38 -4.58
N ALA A 288 4.73 -9.49 -3.25
CA ALA A 288 4.24 -8.45 -2.34
C ALA A 288 5.09 -7.15 -2.36
N ASP A 289 6.33 -7.23 -2.86
CA ASP A 289 7.32 -6.15 -2.84
C ASP A 289 7.15 -5.19 -4.03
N VAL A 290 6.35 -4.14 -3.80
CA VAL A 290 6.16 -3.06 -4.79
C VAL A 290 7.36 -2.12 -4.88
N ASP A 291 8.12 -1.97 -3.79
CA ASP A 291 9.25 -1.05 -3.72
C ASP A 291 10.36 -1.48 -4.67
N ARG A 292 10.61 -2.79 -4.78
CA ARG A 292 11.52 -3.34 -5.80
C ARG A 292 11.13 -2.90 -7.21
N ALA A 293 9.87 -3.01 -7.59
CA ALA A 293 9.40 -2.61 -8.91
C ALA A 293 9.59 -1.10 -9.16
N ILE A 294 9.29 -0.27 -8.15
CA ILE A 294 9.49 1.19 -8.19
C ILE A 294 10.99 1.53 -8.35
N MET A 295 11.85 0.85 -7.61
CA MET A 295 13.26 1.21 -7.53
C MET A 295 14.05 0.81 -8.78
N ILE A 296 13.78 -0.36 -9.35
CA ILE A 296 14.53 -0.84 -10.53
C ILE A 296 14.04 -0.24 -11.84
N SER A 297 12.79 0.23 -11.90
CA SER A 297 12.24 0.80 -13.13
C SER A 297 12.78 2.19 -13.44
N ASP A 298 12.78 2.57 -14.72
CA ASP A 298 13.24 3.87 -15.19
C ASP A 298 12.07 4.82 -15.48
N ALA A 299 10.87 4.30 -15.76
CA ALA A 299 9.64 5.09 -15.90
C ALA A 299 8.39 4.30 -15.49
N TYR A 300 7.37 5.01 -15.04
CA TYR A 300 6.03 4.46 -14.77
C TYR A 300 5.11 4.66 -15.96
N TYR A 301 4.36 3.63 -16.30
CA TYR A 301 3.24 3.69 -17.23
C TYR A 301 2.03 2.96 -16.64
N GLY A 302 0.82 3.46 -16.83
CA GLY A 302 -0.40 2.71 -16.47
C GLY A 302 -1.44 3.51 -15.72
N ASP A 303 -2.18 2.84 -14.85
CA ASP A 303 -3.37 3.40 -14.18
C ASP A 303 -3.04 4.33 -13.02
N GLY A 304 -4.03 5.13 -12.59
CA GLY A 304 -3.96 5.84 -11.31
C GLY A 304 -4.09 4.88 -10.14
N SER A 305 -3.16 4.99 -9.18
CA SER A 305 -3.20 4.23 -7.93
C SER A 305 -2.30 4.89 -6.87
N SER A 306 -2.33 4.36 -5.64
CA SER A 306 -1.39 4.75 -4.58
C SER A 306 0.08 4.51 -4.98
N VAL A 307 0.35 3.57 -5.88
CA VAL A 307 1.71 3.31 -6.41
C VAL A 307 2.27 4.53 -7.13
N VAL A 308 1.43 5.33 -7.79
CA VAL A 308 1.86 6.56 -8.46
C VAL A 308 2.44 7.54 -7.45
N GLN A 309 1.85 7.64 -6.25
CA GLN A 309 2.28 8.56 -5.21
C GLN A 309 3.65 8.18 -4.65
N LEU A 310 3.89 6.87 -4.52
CA LEU A 310 5.20 6.33 -4.16
C LEU A 310 6.21 6.55 -5.29
N TYR A 311 5.82 6.29 -6.54
CA TYR A 311 6.71 6.46 -7.69
C TYR A 311 7.15 7.91 -7.89
N GLN A 312 6.28 8.90 -7.59
CA GLN A 312 6.61 10.33 -7.65
C GLN A 312 7.82 10.68 -6.77
N GLN A 313 8.02 9.98 -5.65
CA GLN A 313 9.14 10.23 -4.74
C GLN A 313 10.51 9.89 -5.37
N THR A 314 10.51 9.11 -6.45
CA THR A 314 11.75 8.75 -7.16
C THR A 314 12.25 9.85 -8.10
N GLY A 315 11.40 10.85 -8.43
CA GLY A 315 11.69 11.86 -9.46
C GLY A 315 11.73 11.32 -10.90
N LYS A 316 11.44 10.03 -11.12
CA LYS A 316 11.46 9.40 -12.45
C LYS A 316 10.20 9.75 -13.25
N PRO A 317 10.24 9.69 -14.59
CA PRO A 317 9.09 10.00 -15.43
C PRO A 317 7.87 9.11 -15.16
N ILE A 318 6.69 9.72 -15.18
CA ILE A 318 5.38 9.06 -15.01
C ILE A 318 4.50 9.41 -16.19
N MET A 319 3.90 8.39 -16.82
CA MET A 319 2.89 8.56 -17.84
C MET A 319 1.62 7.79 -17.48
N MET A 320 0.54 8.53 -17.23
CA MET A 320 -0.78 7.95 -17.03
C MET A 320 -1.33 7.45 -18.35
N GLN A 321 -1.83 6.20 -18.38
CA GLN A 321 -2.37 5.65 -19.61
C GLN A 321 -3.75 6.23 -19.91
N ASN A 322 -3.98 6.52 -21.19
CA ASN A 322 -5.31 6.73 -21.72
C ASN A 322 -5.74 5.46 -22.45
N VAL A 323 -6.79 4.81 -21.94
CA VAL A 323 -7.31 3.52 -22.45
C VAL A 323 -7.87 3.67 -23.86
N GLU A 324 -8.37 4.85 -24.23
CA GLU A 324 -8.95 5.10 -25.56
C GLU A 324 -7.87 5.32 -26.65
N ILE A 325 -6.60 5.49 -26.28
CA ILE A 325 -5.51 5.66 -27.25
C ILE A 325 -4.91 4.29 -27.63
N ILE A 326 -5.32 3.79 -28.79
CA ILE A 326 -4.77 2.63 -29.49
C ILE A 326 -4.52 3.06 -30.94
N LYS A 327 -3.27 3.36 -31.29
CA LYS A 327 -2.90 3.84 -32.63
C LYS A 327 -2.21 2.78 -33.44
#